data_AF-A0A9D7DIY3-F1
#
_entry.id   AF-A0A9D7DIY3-F1
#
_cell.length_a   1.000
_cell.length_b   1.000
_cell.length_c   1.000
_cell.angle_alpha   90.00
_cell.angle_beta   90.00
_cell.angle_gamma   90.00
#
_symmetry.space_group_name_H-M   'P 1'
#
loop_
_entity.id
_entity.type
_entity.pdbx_description
1 polymer ?
#
loop_
_entity_poly.entity_id
_entity_poly.type
_entity_poly.pdbx_seq_one_letter_code
_entity_poly.pdbx_strand_id
1 'polypeptide(L)' 'MKKKGLELNELTVQELQDKLKEERTSLTKLGFSHTVSPIENPMQLRSKRKEVARILTELRKRELTAK' A
#
# COMPACT_ATOMS: atom_id res chain seq x y z
N MET A 1 13.90 12.93 6.91
CA MET A 1 12.49 13.36 6.73
C MET A 1 11.55 12.20 7.09
N LYS A 2 10.89 12.27 8.25
CA LYS A 2 9.82 11.33 8.64
C LYS A 2 8.72 11.44 7.59
N LYS A 3 8.65 10.52 6.62
CA LYS A 3 7.46 10.40 5.78
C LYS A 3 6.32 10.07 6.72
N LYS A 4 5.44 11.04 6.91
CA LYS A 4 4.08 10.95 7.46
C LYS A 4 3.63 9.49 7.37
N GLY A 5 3.90 8.74 8.44
CA GLY A 5 3.39 7.38 8.59
C GLY A 5 1.93 7.59 8.95
N LEU A 6 1.16 8.00 7.94
CA LEU A 6 -0.25 8.32 8.07
C LEU A 6 -0.92 7.05 8.56
N GLU A 7 -1.25 7.05 9.84
CA GLU A 7 -2.47 6.45 10.40
C GLU A 7 -2.61 4.93 10.25
N LEU A 8 -1.59 4.22 9.74
CA LEU A 8 -1.59 2.75 9.73
C LEU A 8 -1.61 2.17 11.16
N ASN A 9 -1.11 2.91 12.15
CA ASN A 9 -1.15 2.52 13.56
C ASN A 9 -2.55 2.69 14.17
N GLU A 10 -3.36 3.60 13.65
CA GLU A 10 -4.69 3.94 14.18
C GLU A 10 -5.79 3.06 13.57
N LEU A 11 -5.56 2.55 12.36
CA LEU A 11 -6.48 1.64 11.68
C LEU A 11 -6.52 0.26 12.37
N THR A 12 -7.70 -0.34 12.44
CA THR A 12 -7.91 -1.71 12.91
C THR A 12 -7.37 -2.73 11.89
N VAL A 13 -7.24 -4.01 12.30
CA VAL A 13 -6.73 -5.07 11.41
C VAL A 13 -7.63 -5.26 10.19
N GLN A 14 -8.94 -5.13 10.35
CA GLN A 14 -9.92 -5.23 9.25
C GLN A 14 -9.79 -4.05 8.27
N GLU A 15 -9.72 -2.82 8.77
CA GLU A 15 -9.54 -1.64 7.91
C GLU A 15 -8.21 -1.69 7.15
N LEU A 16 -7.14 -2.20 7.76
CA LEU A 16 -5.87 -2.43 7.06
C LEU A 16 -5.98 -3.47 5.95
N GLN A 17 -6.78 -4.54 6.15
CA GLN A 17 -7.01 -5.55 5.12
C GLN A 17 -7.86 -5.01 3.96
N ASP A 18 -8.87 -4.20 4.24
CA ASP A 18 -9.70 -3.58 3.21
C ASP A 18 -8.91 -2.56 2.40
N LYS A 19 -8.14 -1.69 3.08
CA LYS A 19 -7.22 -0.76 2.43
C LYS A 19 -6.16 -1.47 1.59
N LEU A 20 -5.67 -2.62 2.03
CA LEU A 20 -4.75 -3.45 1.26
C LEU A 20 -5.38 -3.93 -0.06
N LYS A 21 -6.65 -4.36 -0.04
CA LYS A 21 -7.35 -4.80 -1.25
C LYS A 21 -7.55 -3.65 -2.23
N GLU A 22 -7.94 -2.48 -1.74
CA GLU A 22 -8.12 -1.27 -2.56
C GLU A 22 -6.81 -0.83 -3.21
N GLU A 23 -5.72 -0.77 -2.43
CA GLU A 23 -4.41 -0.36 -2.91
C GLU A 23 -3.83 -1.37 -3.91
N ARG A 24 -4.03 -2.68 -3.69
CA ARG A 24 -3.65 -3.71 -4.67
C ARG A 24 -4.40 -3.55 -5.98
N THR A 25 -5.72 -3.31 -5.91
CA THR A 25 -6.56 -3.11 -7.10
C THR A 25 -6.16 -1.85 -7.86
N SER A 26 -5.82 -0.78 -7.14
CA SER A 26 -5.33 0.46 -7.73
C SER A 26 -3.97 0.26 -8.39
N LEU A 27 -3.08 -0.52 -7.77
CA LEU A 27 -1.77 -0.83 -8.30
C LEU A 27 -1.84 -1.69 -9.57
N THR A 28 -2.72 -2.68 -9.62
CA THR A 28 -2.91 -3.51 -10.82
C THR A 28 -3.46 -2.66 -11.97
N LYS A 29 -4.49 -1.85 -11.73
CA LYS A 29 -5.04 -0.90 -12.73
C LYS A 29 -3.96 0.05 -13.24
N LEU A 30 -3.14 0.62 -12.35
CA LEU A 30 -2.05 1.51 -12.73
C LEU A 30 -0.96 0.77 -13.53
N GLY A 31 -0.65 -0.47 -13.17
CA GLY A 31 0.26 -1.33 -13.94
C GLY A 31 -0.24 -1.60 -15.35
N PHE A 32 -1.52 -1.99 -15.50
CA PHE A 32 -2.15 -2.17 -16.81
C PHE A 32 -2.15 -0.88 -17.63
N SER A 33 -2.53 0.24 -17.02
CA SER A 33 -2.47 1.55 -17.68
C SER A 33 -1.05 1.88 -18.15
N HIS A 34 -0.01 1.58 -17.36
CA HIS A 34 1.39 1.79 -17.74
C HIS A 34 1.84 0.95 -18.93
N THR A 35 1.36 -0.30 -19.01
CA THR A 35 1.68 -1.18 -20.14
C THR A 35 1.00 -0.76 -21.43
N VAL A 36 -0.19 -0.15 -21.35
CA VAL A 36 -0.97 0.30 -22.51
C VAL A 36 -0.54 1.70 -22.97
N SER A 37 -0.24 2.58 -22.03
CA SER A 37 0.25 3.94 -22.30
C SER A 37 1.36 4.30 -21.32
N PRO A 38 2.52 4.80 -21.80
CA PRO A 38 3.58 5.25 -20.91
C PRO A 38 3.06 6.30 -19.93
N ILE A 39 3.06 5.95 -18.64
CA ILE A 39 2.63 6.87 -17.58
C ILE A 39 3.58 8.05 -17.50
N GLU A 40 3.01 9.25 -17.43
CA GLU A 40 3.71 10.54 -17.27
C GLU A 40 4.66 10.56 -16.06
N ASN A 41 4.27 9.91 -14.96
CA ASN A 41 5.07 9.87 -13.74
C ASN A 41 5.27 8.44 -13.16
N PRO A 42 6.37 7.75 -13.49
CA PRO A 42 6.67 6.42 -12.95
C PRO A 42 6.91 6.40 -11.43
N MET A 43 7.12 7.55 -10.79
CA MET A 43 7.26 7.63 -9.32
C MET A 43 5.95 7.31 -8.59
N GLN A 44 4.79 7.48 -9.24
CA GLN A 44 3.50 7.13 -8.65
C GLN A 44 3.41 5.61 -8.41
N LEU A 45 3.81 4.81 -9.41
CA LEU A 45 3.85 3.35 -9.29
C LEU A 45 4.80 2.89 -8.18
N ARG A 46 5.97 3.54 -8.05
CA ARG A 46 6.91 3.28 -6.96
C ARG A 46 6.31 3.63 -5.59
N SER A 47 5.56 4.73 -5.49
CA SER A 47 4.93 5.16 -4.25
C SER A 47 3.82 4.20 -3.82
N LYS A 48 2.97 3.78 -4.75
CA LYS A 48 1.92 2.79 -4.51
C LYS A 48 2.47 1.43 -4.10
N ARG A 49 3.54 0.94 -4.74
CA ARG A 49 4.27 -0.27 -4.27
C ARG A 49 4.73 -0.16 -2.82
N LYS A 50 5.29 1.01 -2.45
CA LYS A 50 5.76 1.26 -1.07
C LYS A 50 4.62 1.33 -0.06
N GLU A 51 3.47 1.84 -0.46
CA GLU A 51 2.27 1.92 0.38
C GLU A 51 1.74 0.52 0.73
N VAL A 52 1.57 -0.34 -0.28
CA VAL A 52 1.21 -1.76 -0.09
C VAL A 52 2.19 -2.48 0.83
N ALA A 53 3.50 -2.28 0.62
CA ALA A 53 4.53 -2.92 1.44
C ALA A 53 4.47 -2.49 2.91
N ARG A 54 4.13 -1.22 3.20
CA ARG A 54 3.97 -0.73 4.56
C ARG A 54 2.76 -1.34 5.26
N ILE A 55 1.63 -1.44 4.57
CA ILE A 55 0.41 -2.07 5.12
C ILE A 55 0.70 -3.53 5.48
N LEU A 56 1.35 -4.28 4.58
CA LEU A 56 1.76 -5.68 4.83
C LEU A 56 2.72 -5.80 6.02
N THR A 57 3.68 -4.87 6.13
CA THR A 57 4.64 -4.87 7.26
C THR A 57 3.92 -4.65 8.58
N GLU A 58 2.95 -3.74 8.63
CA GLU A 58 2.18 -3.46 9.84
C GLU A 58 1.26 -4.63 10.23
N LEU A 59 0.57 -5.24 9.26
CA LEU A 59 -0.19 -6.47 9.49
C LEU A 59 0.70 -7.57 10.07
N ARG A 60 1.88 -7.79 9.49
CA ARG A 60 2.82 -8.79 9.98
C ARG A 60 3.34 -8.47 11.38
N LYS A 61 3.62 -7.20 11.66
CA LYS A 61 4.05 -6.76 12.99
C LYS A 61 2.98 -7.08 14.04
N ARG A 62 1.71 -6.81 13.74
CA ARG A 62 0.58 -7.12 14.63
C ARG A 62 0.42 -8.62 14.86
N GLU A 63 0.54 -9.43 13.81
CA GLU A 63 0.54 -10.90 13.92
C GLU A 63 1.65 -11.42 14.83
N LEU A 64 2.85 -10.82 14.76
CA LEU A 64 3.99 -11.21 15.59
C LEU A 64 3.85 -10.76 17.04
N THR A 65 3.21 -9.61 17.31
CA THR A 65 2.96 -9.13 18.68
C THR A 65 1.76 -9.79 19.37
N ALA A 66 0.82 -10.32 18.60
CA ALA A 66 -0.34 -11.06 19.13
C ALA A 66 -0.01 -12.52 19.48
N LYS A 67 1.24 -12.93 19.28
CA LYS A 67 1.76 -14.27 19.56
C LYS A 67 2.62 -14.24 20.81
#